data_AF-H2YI68-F1
#
_entry.id   AF-H2YI68-F1
#
_cell.length_a   1.000
_cell.length_b   1.000
_cell.length_c   1.000
_cell.angle_alpha   90.00
_cell.angle_beta   90.00
_cell.angle_gamma   90.00
#
_symmetry.space_group_name_H-M   'P 1'
#
loop_
_entity.id
_entity.type
_entity.pdbx_description
1 polymer ?
#
loop_
_entity_poly.entity_id
_entity_poly.type
_entity_poly.pdbx_seq_one_letter_code
_entity_poly.pdbx_strand_id
1 'polypeptide(L)'
;MKIEYDLIVVKVVNFLFYAGMACFMPYKAIFQKSIGLSSSQNGIIQALEKSITLVSPPLIGGFADKYSFHKSSMIICIMLSVAFTLPMYFIPSVDSSSNPVISCYQSTANVWCISDDSTFLEKCNNISLVNEDYSITCNDVYNVSMTLTCNIRQENDNVSNFNAFKPVMFECREQSIENEEFGSTFILVVVFTLFYAFFTNPVQPLIDATTMNMLGEGRMGDYGKQRLWGSIGFGSIALLIGFATDLYSKSKETSDEDYLFSFVGASVFGVLTSLVCWKLKVPKHNP
;
A
#
# COMPACT_ATOMS: atom_id res chain seq x y z
N MET A 1 -26.79 24.77 -29.74
CA MET A 1 -25.40 24.50 -29.29
C MET A 1 -25.45 23.81 -27.91
N LYS A 2 -25.75 22.49 -27.88
CA LYS A 2 -25.90 21.68 -26.65
C LYS A 2 -24.74 20.67 -26.45
N ILE A 3 -23.64 20.84 -27.21
CA ILE A 3 -22.66 19.76 -27.50
C ILE A 3 -21.33 19.89 -26.74
N GLU A 4 -21.11 20.90 -25.90
CA GLU A 4 -19.81 21.08 -25.20
C GLU A 4 -19.82 20.81 -23.69
N TYR A 5 -20.92 21.12 -22.99
CA TYR A 5 -20.96 21.02 -21.53
C TYR A 5 -20.78 19.58 -21.04
N ASP A 6 -21.51 18.63 -21.63
CA ASP A 6 -21.50 17.23 -21.20
C ASP A 6 -20.11 16.57 -21.39
N LEU A 7 -19.35 16.98 -22.42
CA LEU A 7 -17.99 16.52 -22.66
C LEU A 7 -16.99 17.09 -21.64
N ILE A 8 -17.21 18.32 -21.16
CA ILE A 8 -16.39 18.91 -20.09
C ILE A 8 -16.60 18.16 -18.78
N VAL A 9 -17.84 17.78 -18.46
CA VAL A 9 -18.12 16.99 -17.24
C VAL A 9 -17.36 15.67 -17.27
N VAL A 10 -17.29 14.98 -18.41
CA VAL A 10 -16.52 13.73 -18.55
C VAL A 10 -15.03 13.93 -18.30
N LYS A 11 -14.43 15.05 -18.76
CA LYS A 11 -13.03 15.39 -18.45
C LYS A 11 -12.80 15.55 -16.95
N VAL A 12 -13.70 16.26 -16.28
CA VAL A 12 -13.63 16.49 -14.84
C VAL A 12 -13.77 15.16 -14.08
N VAL A 13 -14.69 14.28 -14.49
CA VAL A 13 -14.82 12.93 -13.91
C VAL A 13 -13.54 12.12 -14.06
N ASN A 14 -12.96 12.10 -15.27
CA ASN A 14 -11.68 11.44 -15.51
C ASN A 14 -10.57 12.00 -14.61
N PHE A 15 -10.45 13.33 -14.54
CA PHE A 15 -9.45 13.98 -13.70
C PHE A 15 -9.63 13.60 -12.22
N LEU A 16 -10.83 13.75 -11.66
CA LEU A 16 -11.10 13.51 -10.23
C LEU A 16 -10.96 12.03 -9.85
N PHE A 17 -11.40 11.11 -10.71
CA PHE A 17 -11.26 9.67 -10.44
C PHE A 17 -9.78 9.27 -10.36
N TYR A 18 -8.98 9.68 -11.35
CA TYR A 18 -7.55 9.38 -11.37
C TYR A 18 -6.76 10.14 -10.30
N ALA A 19 -7.20 11.35 -9.92
CA ALA A 19 -6.69 12.07 -8.75
C ALA A 19 -6.88 11.26 -7.46
N GLY A 20 -8.07 10.70 -7.23
CA GLY A 20 -8.33 9.84 -6.06
C GLY A 20 -7.46 8.58 -6.07
N MET A 21 -7.28 7.94 -7.23
CA MET A 21 -6.37 6.79 -7.34
C MET A 21 -4.91 7.15 -7.06
N ALA A 22 -4.46 8.34 -7.47
CA ALA A 22 -3.10 8.82 -7.19
C ALA A 22 -2.83 8.99 -5.70
N CYS A 23 -3.83 9.40 -4.92
CA CYS A 23 -3.72 9.45 -3.46
C CYS A 23 -3.61 8.05 -2.84
N PHE A 24 -4.29 7.04 -3.38
CA PHE A 24 -4.39 5.73 -2.73
C PHE A 24 -3.34 4.71 -3.19
N MET A 25 -3.15 4.55 -4.49
CA MET A 25 -2.38 3.46 -5.09
C MET A 25 -0.92 3.36 -4.61
N PRO A 26 -0.11 4.44 -4.62
CA PRO A 26 1.29 4.34 -4.19
C PRO A 26 1.42 4.13 -2.68
N TYR A 27 0.55 4.76 -1.89
CA TYR A 27 0.65 4.70 -0.42
C TYR A 27 0.06 3.44 0.18
N LYS A 28 -0.89 2.77 -0.49
CA LYS A 28 -1.48 1.53 0.02
C LYS A 28 -0.41 0.47 0.31
N ALA A 29 0.52 0.27 -0.62
CA ALA A 29 1.59 -0.74 -0.47
C ALA A 29 2.57 -0.37 0.66
N ILE A 30 2.85 0.92 0.82
CA ILE A 30 3.74 1.43 1.88
C ILE A 30 3.06 1.31 3.24
N PHE A 31 1.79 1.70 3.34
CA PHE A 31 0.96 1.54 4.54
C PHE A 31 0.87 0.07 4.98
N GLN A 32 0.67 -0.85 4.04
CA GLN A 32 0.64 -2.28 4.36
C GLN A 32 1.96 -2.76 4.98
N LYS A 33 3.10 -2.26 4.48
CA LYS A 33 4.40 -2.54 5.07
C LYS A 33 4.57 -1.88 6.43
N SER A 34 4.07 -0.64 6.61
CA SER A 34 4.19 0.08 7.89
C SER A 34 3.36 -0.55 9.01
N ILE A 35 2.24 -1.19 8.69
CA ILE A 35 1.45 -1.96 9.67
C ILE A 35 2.04 -3.36 9.95
N GLY A 36 3.20 -3.71 9.38
CA GLY A 36 3.93 -4.94 9.68
C GLY A 36 3.67 -6.12 8.74
N LEU A 37 3.02 -5.93 7.58
CA LEU A 37 2.87 -7.01 6.60
C LEU A 37 4.20 -7.30 5.86
N SER A 38 4.49 -8.59 5.65
CA SER A 38 5.65 -9.00 4.87
C SER A 38 5.49 -8.65 3.38
N SER A 39 6.61 -8.65 2.64
CA SER A 39 6.58 -8.38 1.20
C SER A 39 5.85 -9.47 0.42
N SER A 40 5.95 -10.73 0.85
CA SER A 40 5.22 -11.87 0.28
C SER A 40 3.71 -11.74 0.51
N GLN A 41 3.28 -11.42 1.73
CA GLN A 41 1.88 -11.17 2.08
C GLN A 41 1.28 -10.03 1.24
N ASN A 42 2.00 -8.93 1.08
CA ASN A 42 1.58 -7.85 0.18
C ASN A 42 1.46 -8.32 -1.28
N GLY A 43 2.40 -9.15 -1.75
CA GLY A 43 2.33 -9.80 -3.06
C GLY A 43 1.07 -10.63 -3.26
N ILE A 44 0.67 -11.42 -2.25
CA ILE A 44 -0.56 -12.22 -2.26
C ILE A 44 -1.81 -11.30 -2.31
N ILE A 45 -1.84 -10.26 -1.48
CA ILE A 45 -2.95 -9.29 -1.46
C ILE A 45 -3.13 -8.65 -2.85
N GLN A 46 -2.03 -8.26 -3.50
CA GLN A 46 -2.06 -7.68 -4.84
C GLN A 46 -2.48 -8.71 -5.90
N ALA A 47 -2.05 -9.96 -5.80
CA ALA A 47 -2.49 -11.02 -6.70
C ALA A 47 -4.01 -11.24 -6.63
N LEU A 48 -4.56 -11.31 -5.41
CA LEU A 48 -6.00 -11.46 -5.20
C LEU A 48 -6.79 -10.24 -5.72
N GLU A 49 -6.26 -9.03 -5.54
CA GLU A 49 -6.83 -7.82 -6.12
C GLU A 49 -6.96 -7.93 -7.65
N LYS A 50 -5.91 -8.41 -8.32
CA LYS A 50 -5.93 -8.60 -9.79
C LYS A 50 -6.85 -9.74 -10.22
N SER A 51 -7.01 -10.79 -9.42
CA SER A 51 -8.00 -11.84 -9.71
C SER A 51 -9.44 -11.29 -9.74
N ILE A 52 -9.77 -10.35 -8.85
CA ILE A 52 -11.09 -9.71 -8.85
C ILE A 52 -11.30 -8.84 -10.09
N THR A 53 -10.25 -8.18 -10.60
CA THR A 53 -10.32 -7.40 -11.85
C THR A 53 -10.78 -8.22 -13.06
N LEU A 54 -10.58 -9.54 -13.06
CA LEU A 54 -11.08 -10.41 -14.14
C LEU A 54 -12.62 -10.56 -14.11
N VAL A 55 -13.22 -10.56 -12.92
CA VAL A 55 -14.62 -10.93 -12.71
C VAL A 55 -15.53 -9.70 -12.52
N SER A 56 -15.06 -8.72 -11.75
CA SER A 56 -15.86 -7.58 -11.32
C SER A 56 -16.32 -6.68 -12.50
N PRO A 57 -15.45 -6.24 -13.43
CA PRO A 57 -15.85 -5.38 -14.55
C PRO A 57 -16.85 -6.03 -15.51
N PRO A 58 -16.70 -7.30 -15.95
CA PRO A 58 -17.73 -7.96 -16.77
C PRO A 58 -19.07 -8.09 -16.05
N LEU A 59 -19.08 -8.40 -14.75
CA LEU A 59 -20.33 -8.54 -13.98
C LEU A 59 -21.07 -7.20 -13.87
N ILE A 60 -20.40 -6.16 -13.40
CA ILE A 60 -21.01 -4.85 -13.17
C ILE A 60 -21.27 -4.12 -14.50
N GLY A 61 -20.37 -4.25 -15.47
CA GLY A 61 -20.52 -3.72 -16.82
C GLY A 61 -21.70 -4.35 -17.54
N GLY A 62 -21.76 -5.69 -17.60
CA GLY A 62 -22.87 -6.41 -18.22
C GLY A 62 -24.22 -6.12 -17.54
N PHE A 63 -24.23 -5.94 -16.21
CA PHE A 63 -25.43 -5.50 -15.50
C PHE A 63 -25.82 -4.05 -15.86
N ALA A 64 -24.84 -3.14 -15.92
CA ALA A 64 -25.08 -1.74 -16.29
C ALA A 64 -25.61 -1.61 -17.72
N ASP A 65 -25.09 -2.42 -18.65
CA ASP A 65 -25.49 -2.45 -20.06
C ASP A 65 -26.93 -2.98 -20.19
N LYS A 66 -27.25 -4.11 -19.54
CA LYS A 66 -28.58 -4.73 -19.62
C LYS A 66 -29.70 -3.82 -19.13
N TYR A 67 -29.45 -3.02 -18.09
CA TYR A 67 -30.44 -2.13 -17.50
C TYR A 67 -30.27 -0.66 -17.91
N SER A 68 -29.32 -0.34 -18.79
CA SER A 68 -29.00 1.05 -19.20
C SER A 68 -28.75 2.00 -18.03
N PHE A 69 -28.16 1.47 -16.94
CA PHE A 69 -27.92 2.21 -15.69
C PHE A 69 -26.45 2.54 -15.46
N HIS A 70 -25.67 2.80 -16.52
CA HIS A 70 -24.24 3.13 -16.43
C HIS A 70 -23.92 4.21 -15.39
N LYS A 71 -24.70 5.31 -15.39
CA LYS A 71 -24.54 6.41 -14.43
C LYS A 71 -24.70 5.95 -12.98
N SER A 72 -25.81 5.28 -12.68
CA SER A 72 -26.12 4.84 -11.32
C SER A 72 -25.12 3.79 -10.86
N SER A 73 -24.76 2.84 -11.73
CA SER A 73 -23.74 1.82 -11.46
C SER A 73 -22.39 2.46 -11.11
N MET A 74 -21.94 3.44 -11.88
CA MET A 74 -20.70 4.16 -11.63
C MET A 74 -20.72 4.89 -10.28
N ILE A 75 -21.79 5.62 -9.95
CA ILE A 75 -21.91 6.36 -8.67
C ILE A 75 -21.93 5.37 -7.49
N ILE A 76 -22.70 4.29 -7.59
CA ILE A 76 -22.78 3.27 -6.53
C ILE A 76 -21.41 2.64 -6.30
N CYS A 77 -20.70 2.27 -7.37
CA CYS A 77 -19.37 1.69 -7.29
C CYS A 77 -18.36 2.64 -6.63
N ILE A 78 -18.34 3.93 -7.00
CA ILE A 78 -17.42 4.91 -6.39
C ILE A 78 -17.76 5.14 -4.91
N MET A 79 -19.05 5.25 -4.55
CA MET A 79 -19.43 5.47 -3.15
C MET A 79 -19.13 4.25 -2.28
N LEU A 80 -19.33 3.04 -2.80
CA LEU A 80 -18.96 1.81 -2.10
C LEU A 80 -17.45 1.67 -1.98
N SER A 81 -16.66 2.01 -3.01
CA SER A 81 -15.20 1.97 -2.88
C SER A 81 -14.69 2.93 -1.79
N VAL A 82 -15.22 4.16 -1.73
CA VAL A 82 -14.91 5.13 -0.67
C VAL A 82 -15.28 4.60 0.72
N ALA A 83 -16.42 3.92 0.84
CA ALA A 83 -16.87 3.33 2.11
C ALA A 83 -15.90 2.25 2.64
N PHE A 84 -15.14 1.58 1.77
CA PHE A 84 -14.13 0.59 2.16
C PHE A 84 -12.71 1.16 2.25
N THR A 85 -12.43 2.32 1.65
CA THR A 85 -11.10 2.95 1.70
C THR A 85 -10.78 3.53 3.08
N LEU A 86 -11.65 4.37 3.67
CA LEU A 86 -11.34 5.00 4.97
C LEU A 86 -11.16 4.01 6.13
N PRO A 87 -12.04 3.00 6.30
CA PRO A 87 -11.88 2.05 7.41
C PRO A 87 -10.59 1.24 7.34
N MET A 88 -10.02 1.07 6.14
CA MET A 88 -8.75 0.37 5.96
C MET A 88 -7.59 1.03 6.71
N TYR A 89 -7.64 2.35 6.93
CA TYR A 89 -6.63 3.06 7.73
C TYR A 89 -6.67 2.67 9.22
N PHE A 90 -7.84 2.31 9.75
CA PHE A 90 -8.02 1.94 11.15
C PHE A 90 -7.71 0.46 11.44
N ILE A 91 -7.18 -0.27 10.45
CA ILE A 91 -6.75 -1.65 10.66
C ILE A 91 -5.54 -1.65 11.63
N PRO A 92 -5.59 -2.43 12.72
CA PRO A 92 -4.50 -2.47 13.70
C PRO A 92 -3.22 -3.01 13.08
N SER A 93 -2.08 -2.50 13.53
CA SER A 93 -0.78 -3.06 13.18
C SER A 93 -0.69 -4.53 13.59
N VAL A 94 0.09 -5.31 12.85
CA VAL A 94 0.53 -6.62 13.31
C VAL A 94 1.36 -6.37 14.55
N ASP A 95 0.91 -6.89 15.70
CA ASP A 95 1.72 -6.97 16.91
C ASP A 95 2.82 -7.99 16.65
N SER A 96 3.83 -7.57 15.89
CA SER A 96 5.13 -8.21 15.93
C SER A 96 5.61 -8.01 17.35
N SER A 97 5.72 -9.07 18.13
CA SER A 97 6.55 -9.11 19.33
C SER A 97 7.85 -8.38 18.99
N SER A 98 7.97 -7.14 19.46
CA SER A 98 8.96 -6.19 18.99
C SER A 98 10.33 -6.68 19.42
N ASN A 99 11.04 -7.38 18.53
CA ASN A 99 12.42 -7.74 18.81
C ASN A 99 13.26 -6.47 18.66
N PRO A 100 13.99 -6.05 19.71
CA PRO A 100 14.82 -4.88 19.63
C PRO A 100 15.92 -5.07 18.59
N VAL A 101 16.25 -4.01 17.85
CA VAL A 101 17.44 -3.98 16.99
C VAL A 101 18.66 -4.02 17.91
N ILE A 102 19.37 -5.14 17.90
CA ILE A 102 20.55 -5.35 18.75
C ILE A 102 21.79 -5.10 17.92
N SER A 103 22.57 -4.11 18.32
CA SER A 103 23.89 -3.84 17.74
C SER A 103 24.94 -4.62 18.53
N CYS A 104 25.73 -5.47 17.87
CA CYS A 104 26.79 -6.22 18.53
C CYS A 104 28.18 -5.68 18.20
N TYR A 105 29.07 -5.60 19.19
CA TYR A 105 30.48 -5.26 18.97
C TYR A 105 31.42 -6.24 19.68
N GLN A 106 32.58 -6.50 19.07
CA GLN A 106 33.61 -7.37 19.65
C GLN A 106 34.75 -6.54 20.26
N SER A 107 35.17 -6.89 21.49
CA SER A 107 36.37 -6.35 22.13
C SER A 107 37.18 -7.45 22.80
N THR A 108 38.36 -7.75 22.23
CA THR A 108 39.49 -8.60 22.72
C THR A 108 39.21 -10.00 23.29
N ALA A 109 37.96 -10.41 23.47
CA ALA A 109 37.48 -11.76 23.80
C ALA A 109 35.95 -11.82 23.98
N ASN A 110 35.28 -10.66 24.18
CA ASN A 110 33.85 -10.59 24.53
C ASN A 110 33.02 -9.90 23.43
N VAL A 111 31.84 -10.46 23.14
CA VAL A 111 30.79 -9.86 22.29
C VAL A 111 29.80 -9.14 23.20
N TRP A 112 29.45 -7.90 22.85
CA TRP A 112 28.53 -7.07 23.61
C TRP A 112 27.35 -6.67 22.74
N CYS A 113 26.15 -6.81 23.29
CA CYS A 113 24.89 -6.36 22.69
C CYS A 113 24.52 -4.99 23.27
N ILE A 114 24.11 -4.03 22.44
CA ILE A 114 23.49 -2.78 22.88
C ILE A 114 22.03 -2.79 22.41
N SER A 115 21.12 -2.54 23.35
CA SER A 115 19.69 -2.34 23.11
C SER A 115 19.22 -1.12 23.90
N ASP A 116 18.28 -0.37 23.34
CA ASP A 116 17.59 0.73 24.04
C ASP A 116 16.62 0.20 25.11
N ASP A 117 16.32 -1.10 25.11
CA ASP A 117 15.51 -1.75 26.13
C ASP A 117 16.39 -2.53 27.13
N SER A 118 16.54 -1.97 28.33
CA SER A 118 17.31 -2.57 29.43
C SER A 118 16.81 -3.96 29.88
N THR A 119 15.53 -4.29 29.65
CA THR A 119 14.94 -5.57 30.08
C THR A 119 15.32 -6.74 29.17
N PHE A 120 15.75 -6.45 27.95
CA PHE A 120 16.20 -7.42 26.96
C PHE A 120 17.61 -7.96 27.29
N LEU A 121 18.48 -7.09 27.82
CA LEU A 121 19.87 -7.39 28.18
C LEU A 121 20.03 -8.45 29.29
N GLU A 122 19.07 -8.57 30.21
CA GLU A 122 19.13 -9.56 31.31
C GLU A 122 18.84 -11.01 30.85
N LYS A 123 18.29 -11.20 29.63
CA LYS A 123 17.71 -12.48 29.17
C LYS A 123 18.53 -13.23 28.12
N CYS A 124 19.58 -12.61 27.56
CA CYS A 124 20.47 -13.22 26.56
C CYS A 124 21.74 -13.76 27.23
N ASN A 125 21.68 -14.99 27.78
CA ASN A 125 22.76 -15.53 28.62
C ASN A 125 23.59 -16.66 27.98
N ASN A 126 23.25 -17.14 26.77
CA ASN A 126 24.02 -18.20 26.12
C ASN A 126 24.52 -17.79 24.74
N ILE A 127 25.86 -17.73 24.61
CA ILE A 127 26.57 -17.48 23.37
C ILE A 127 27.29 -18.77 22.98
N SER A 128 27.02 -19.29 21.78
CA SER A 128 27.69 -20.46 21.24
C SER A 128 28.38 -20.14 19.91
N LEU A 129 29.52 -20.79 19.67
CA LEU A 129 30.26 -20.72 18.40
C LEU A 129 29.78 -21.86 17.50
N VAL A 130 29.24 -21.53 16.34
CA VAL A 130 28.80 -22.51 15.34
C VAL A 130 29.37 -22.09 13.99
N ASN A 131 30.34 -22.85 13.46
CA ASN A 131 30.88 -22.70 12.10
C ASN A 131 31.28 -21.26 11.70
N GLU A 132 32.15 -20.61 12.49
CA GLU A 132 32.66 -19.24 12.28
C GLU A 132 31.65 -18.10 12.52
N ASP A 133 30.39 -18.42 12.80
CA ASP A 133 29.36 -17.48 13.24
C ASP A 133 29.16 -17.53 14.77
N TYR A 134 28.95 -16.36 15.38
CA TYR A 134 28.49 -16.25 16.77
C TYR A 134 26.96 -16.39 16.78
N SER A 135 26.46 -17.40 17.50
CA SER A 135 25.04 -17.53 17.78
C SER A 135 24.73 -17.06 19.20
N ILE A 136 23.85 -16.07 19.30
CA ILE A 136 23.36 -15.56 20.58
C ILE A 136 21.96 -16.11 20.78
N THR A 137 21.76 -16.84 21.89
CA THR A 137 20.44 -17.34 22.28
C THR A 137 19.82 -16.47 23.37
N CYS A 138 18.63 -15.95 23.09
CA CYS A 138 17.85 -15.15 24.02
C CYS A 138 16.56 -15.91 24.37
N ASN A 139 16.23 -15.98 25.66
CA ASN A 139 14.99 -16.61 26.14
C ASN A 139 13.98 -15.52 26.51
N ASP A 140 12.78 -15.55 25.92
CA ASP A 140 11.70 -14.61 26.30
C ASP A 140 10.87 -15.13 27.51
N VAL A 141 9.98 -14.27 28.05
CA VAL A 141 9.03 -14.51 29.15
C VAL A 141 8.18 -15.78 28.95
N TYR A 142 8.02 -16.22 27.70
CA TYR A 142 7.28 -17.43 27.32
C TYR A 142 8.17 -18.68 27.11
N ASN A 143 9.45 -18.68 27.51
CA ASN A 143 10.42 -19.78 27.30
C ASN A 143 10.72 -20.14 25.83
N VAL A 144 10.48 -19.20 24.91
CA VAL A 144 10.85 -19.36 23.49
C VAL A 144 12.29 -18.91 23.30
N SER A 145 13.14 -19.79 22.76
CA SER A 145 14.54 -19.48 22.47
C SER A 145 14.70 -18.95 21.05
N MET A 146 15.29 -17.76 20.90
CA MET A 146 15.57 -17.14 19.60
C MET A 146 17.08 -17.14 19.34
N THR A 147 17.49 -17.44 18.11
CA THR A 147 18.90 -17.48 17.70
C THR A 147 19.21 -16.29 16.79
N LEU A 148 20.12 -15.42 17.21
CA LEU A 148 20.64 -14.32 16.39
C LEU A 148 21.97 -14.75 15.77
N THR A 149 22.10 -14.58 14.45
CA THR A 149 23.35 -14.81 13.72
C THR A 149 23.97 -13.45 13.37
N CYS A 150 25.22 -13.24 13.77
CA CYS A 150 25.92 -11.99 13.53
C CYS A 150 26.97 -12.18 12.42
N ASN A 151 26.81 -11.48 11.30
CA ASN A 151 27.73 -11.55 10.15
C ASN A 151 28.67 -10.34 10.11
N ILE A 152 29.92 -10.54 9.68
CA ILE A 152 30.93 -9.50 9.59
C ILE A 152 30.64 -8.61 8.37
N ARG A 153 30.37 -7.33 8.60
CA ARG A 153 30.24 -6.34 7.51
C ARG A 153 31.62 -5.72 7.24
N GLN A 154 32.45 -6.40 6.46
CA GLN A 154 33.72 -5.83 5.98
C GLN A 154 33.53 -5.21 4.59
N GLU A 155 33.82 -3.92 4.48
CA GLU A 155 34.09 -3.26 3.22
C GLU A 155 35.54 -3.59 2.84
N ASN A 156 35.70 -4.67 2.06
CA ASN A 156 36.94 -5.17 1.43
C ASN A 156 38.16 -5.40 2.35
N ASP A 157 38.39 -6.66 2.77
CA ASP A 157 39.69 -7.33 2.63
C ASP A 157 39.66 -8.77 3.18
N ASN A 158 40.45 -9.65 2.57
CA ASN A 158 40.49 -11.08 2.81
C ASN A 158 40.84 -11.42 4.27
N VAL A 159 40.02 -12.30 4.86
CA VAL A 159 40.13 -12.78 6.24
C VAL A 159 41.46 -13.51 6.47
N SER A 160 42.38 -12.87 7.18
CA SER A 160 43.43 -13.57 7.92
C SER A 160 43.90 -12.75 9.13
N ASN A 161 43.76 -13.38 10.31
CA ASN A 161 44.39 -13.06 11.60
C ASN A 161 44.50 -11.57 11.98
N PHE A 162 43.39 -11.00 12.44
CA PHE A 162 43.42 -9.71 13.12
C PHE A 162 43.67 -9.87 14.62
N ASN A 163 44.87 -9.47 15.08
CA ASN A 163 45.07 -8.96 16.44
C ASN A 163 44.48 -7.53 16.48
N ALA A 164 43.16 -7.42 16.52
CA ALA A 164 42.46 -6.14 16.43
C ALA A 164 42.53 -5.34 17.75
N PHE A 165 43.19 -4.18 17.70
CA PHE A 165 43.13 -3.13 18.73
C PHE A 165 41.96 -2.14 18.53
N LYS A 166 41.01 -2.42 17.62
CA LYS A 166 39.83 -1.58 17.36
C LYS A 166 38.55 -2.44 17.31
N PRO A 167 37.41 -1.94 17.83
CA PRO A 167 36.15 -2.67 17.83
C PRO A 167 35.63 -2.87 16.40
N VAL A 168 35.21 -4.10 16.08
CA VAL A 168 34.50 -4.45 14.83
C VAL A 168 33.00 -4.44 15.12
N MET A 169 32.24 -3.73 14.29
CA MET A 169 30.78 -3.63 14.37
C MET A 169 30.13 -4.81 13.63
N PHE A 170 29.20 -5.49 14.27
CA PHE A 170 28.40 -6.55 13.69
C PHE A 170 26.95 -6.07 13.57
N GLU A 171 26.34 -6.29 12.42
CA GLU A 171 24.92 -6.06 12.20
C GLU A 171 24.21 -7.40 12.36
N CYS A 172 23.59 -7.62 13.52
CA CYS A 172 22.87 -8.85 13.78
C CYS A 172 21.47 -8.72 13.21
N ARG A 173 21.08 -9.65 12.35
CA ARG A 173 19.76 -9.69 11.74
C ARG A 173 19.00 -10.85 12.35
N GLU A 174 17.80 -10.59 12.84
CA GLU A 174 16.87 -11.66 13.19
C GLU A 174 16.62 -12.51 11.95
N GLN A 175 17.06 -13.78 11.99
CA GLN A 175 16.59 -14.77 11.04
C GLN A 175 15.33 -15.38 11.63
N SER A 176 14.23 -14.63 11.57
CA SER A 176 12.91 -15.22 11.76
C SER A 176 12.74 -16.24 10.63
N ILE A 177 12.69 -17.52 10.96
CA ILE A 177 12.00 -18.49 10.09
C ILE A 177 10.60 -17.89 9.95
N GLU A 178 10.29 -17.31 8.79
CA GLU A 178 8.97 -16.78 8.47
C GLU A 178 7.99 -17.96 8.51
N ASN A 179 7.54 -18.32 9.70
CA ASN A 179 6.24 -18.94 9.84
C ASN A 179 5.27 -17.84 9.43
N GLU A 180 4.90 -17.82 8.14
CA GLU A 180 3.85 -16.97 7.59
C GLU A 180 2.50 -17.35 8.21
N GLU A 181 2.34 -17.19 9.53
CA GLU A 181 1.05 -17.28 10.16
C GLU A 181 0.25 -16.06 9.71
N PHE A 182 -0.76 -16.31 8.89
CA PHE A 182 -1.70 -15.30 8.44
C PHE A 182 -2.56 -14.84 9.62
N GLY A 183 -2.11 -13.78 10.29
CA GLY A 183 -2.82 -13.17 11.41
C GLY A 183 -4.14 -12.49 11.02
N SER A 184 -4.91 -12.06 12.01
CA SER A 184 -6.19 -11.35 11.83
C SER A 184 -6.06 -10.08 11.01
N THR A 185 -4.96 -9.32 11.19
CA THR A 185 -4.64 -8.12 10.42
C THR A 185 -4.52 -8.41 8.92
N PHE A 186 -3.82 -9.48 8.53
CA PHE A 186 -3.70 -9.88 7.13
C PHE A 186 -5.07 -10.16 6.51
N ILE A 187 -5.91 -10.93 7.21
CA ILE A 187 -7.25 -11.29 6.73
C ILE A 187 -8.12 -10.03 6.58
N LEU A 188 -8.08 -9.10 7.55
CA LEU A 188 -8.80 -7.83 7.46
C LEU A 188 -8.35 -7.03 6.23
N VAL A 189 -7.04 -6.88 6.01
CA VAL A 189 -6.49 -6.17 4.84
C VAL A 189 -6.93 -6.82 3.54
N VAL A 190 -6.92 -8.15 3.46
CA VAL A 190 -7.44 -8.89 2.31
C VAL A 190 -8.91 -8.54 2.09
N VAL A 191 -9.77 -8.75 3.08
CA VAL A 191 -11.22 -8.52 2.96
C VAL A 191 -11.52 -7.10 2.48
N PHE A 192 -10.95 -6.08 3.13
CA PHE A 192 -11.14 -4.68 2.73
C PHE A 192 -10.60 -4.40 1.32
N THR A 193 -9.43 -4.95 0.97
CA THR A 193 -8.87 -4.83 -0.38
C THR A 193 -9.77 -5.46 -1.43
N LEU A 194 -10.33 -6.64 -1.16
CA LEU A 194 -11.19 -7.35 -2.12
C LEU A 194 -12.50 -6.58 -2.37
N PHE A 195 -13.14 -6.07 -1.31
CA PHE A 195 -14.34 -5.24 -1.46
C PHE A 195 -14.04 -3.94 -2.20
N TYR A 196 -12.97 -3.23 -1.81
CA TYR A 196 -12.51 -2.04 -2.54
C TYR A 196 -12.26 -2.36 -4.03
N ALA A 197 -11.52 -3.44 -4.32
CA ALA A 197 -11.20 -3.87 -5.69
C ALA A 197 -12.45 -4.19 -6.50
N PHE A 198 -13.41 -4.88 -5.89
CA PHE A 198 -14.66 -5.27 -6.55
C PHE A 198 -15.47 -4.07 -7.02
N PHE A 199 -15.45 -2.96 -6.27
CA PHE A 199 -16.19 -1.75 -6.65
C PHE A 199 -15.36 -0.76 -7.46
N THR A 200 -14.04 -0.68 -7.28
CA THR A 200 -13.23 0.32 -8.00
C THR A 200 -12.89 -0.12 -9.43
N ASN A 201 -12.66 -1.42 -9.68
CA ASN A 201 -12.21 -1.92 -11.00
C ASN A 201 -13.21 -1.67 -12.15
N PRO A 202 -14.55 -1.79 -11.96
CA PRO A 202 -15.54 -1.51 -13.00
C PRO A 202 -15.67 -0.02 -13.35
N VAL A 203 -15.23 0.88 -12.47
CA VAL A 203 -15.43 2.33 -12.65
C VAL A 203 -14.69 2.81 -13.90
N GLN A 204 -13.46 2.36 -14.12
CA GLN A 204 -12.68 2.76 -15.29
C GLN A 204 -13.36 2.36 -16.63
N PRO A 205 -13.74 1.08 -16.87
CA PRO A 205 -14.44 0.72 -18.10
C PRO A 205 -15.84 1.36 -18.20
N LEU A 206 -16.53 1.63 -17.09
CA LEU A 206 -17.79 2.38 -17.11
C LEU A 206 -17.60 3.83 -17.58
N ILE A 207 -16.53 4.50 -17.13
CA ILE A 207 -16.15 5.84 -17.60
C ILE A 207 -15.82 5.79 -19.09
N ASP A 208 -15.06 4.79 -19.53
CA ASP A 208 -14.64 4.66 -20.93
C ASP A 208 -15.84 4.39 -21.84
N ALA A 209 -16.71 3.45 -21.47
CA ALA A 209 -17.96 3.17 -22.19
C ALA A 209 -18.88 4.41 -22.25
N THR A 210 -19.04 5.10 -21.13
CA THR A 210 -19.84 6.33 -21.07
C THR A 210 -19.25 7.43 -21.95
N THR A 211 -17.92 7.58 -21.94
CA THR A 211 -17.21 8.57 -22.77
C THR A 211 -17.41 8.29 -24.25
N MET A 212 -17.27 7.02 -24.66
CA MET A 212 -17.47 6.58 -26.05
C MET A 212 -18.93 6.79 -26.50
N ASN A 213 -19.90 6.45 -25.64
CA ASN A 213 -21.32 6.69 -25.91
C ASN A 213 -21.66 8.18 -26.06
N MET A 214 -20.97 9.06 -25.33
CA MET A 214 -21.18 10.52 -25.42
C MET A 214 -20.47 11.17 -26.62
N LEU A 215 -19.34 10.60 -27.07
CA LEU A 215 -18.63 11.05 -28.26
C LEU A 215 -19.36 10.66 -29.56
N GLY A 216 -19.95 9.46 -29.59
CA GLY A 216 -20.58 8.89 -30.78
C GLY A 216 -19.56 8.53 -31.88
N GLU A 217 -20.05 7.90 -32.95
CA GLU A 217 -19.21 7.40 -34.06
C GLU A 217 -18.39 8.50 -34.75
N GLY A 218 -18.96 9.70 -34.90
CA GLY A 218 -18.33 10.81 -35.61
C GLY A 218 -17.15 11.47 -34.87
N ARG A 219 -16.95 11.21 -33.57
CA ARG A 219 -15.92 11.87 -32.76
C ARG A 219 -15.05 10.90 -31.96
N MET A 220 -15.01 9.63 -32.32
CA MET A 220 -14.19 8.64 -31.61
C MET A 220 -12.69 9.03 -31.53
N GLY A 221 -12.17 9.77 -32.52
CA GLY A 221 -10.80 10.30 -32.49
C GLY A 221 -10.52 11.30 -31.35
N ASP A 222 -11.55 11.90 -30.75
CA ASP A 222 -11.42 12.78 -29.58
C ASP A 222 -11.34 12.01 -28.25
N TYR A 223 -11.51 10.68 -28.23
CA TYR A 223 -11.46 9.87 -27.01
C TYR A 223 -10.14 10.04 -26.24
N GLY A 224 -9.01 10.03 -26.97
CA GLY A 224 -7.70 10.26 -26.35
C GLY A 224 -7.60 11.60 -25.63
N LYS A 225 -8.28 12.65 -26.14
CA LYS A 225 -8.32 13.97 -25.49
C LYS A 225 -9.14 13.96 -24.20
N GLN A 226 -10.12 13.06 -24.07
CA GLN A 226 -10.88 12.88 -22.83
C GLN A 226 -10.04 12.14 -21.80
N ARG A 227 -9.45 11.02 -22.23
CA ARG A 227 -8.61 10.15 -21.38
C ARG A 227 -7.37 10.86 -20.84
N LEU A 228 -6.79 11.79 -21.61
CA LEU A 228 -5.63 12.60 -21.21
C LEU A 228 -5.84 13.32 -19.87
N TRP A 229 -7.06 13.79 -19.57
CA TRP A 229 -7.37 14.46 -18.30
C TRP A 229 -7.21 13.54 -17.08
N GLY A 230 -7.40 12.23 -17.26
CA GLY A 230 -7.09 11.24 -16.23
C GLY A 230 -5.59 11.19 -15.92
N SER A 231 -4.74 11.16 -16.93
CA SER A 231 -3.28 11.18 -16.75
C SER A 231 -2.79 12.48 -16.08
N ILE A 232 -3.37 13.63 -16.47
CA ILE A 232 -3.08 14.92 -15.83
C ILE A 232 -3.48 14.89 -14.36
N GLY A 233 -4.66 14.36 -14.03
CA GLY A 233 -5.13 14.20 -12.65
C GLY A 233 -4.21 13.31 -11.83
N PHE A 234 -3.85 12.14 -12.36
CA PHE A 234 -2.95 11.22 -11.66
C PHE A 234 -1.58 11.86 -11.40
N GLY A 235 -0.93 12.39 -12.44
CA GLY A 235 0.42 12.94 -12.34
C GLY A 235 0.51 14.16 -11.43
N SER A 236 -0.44 15.11 -11.56
CA SER A 236 -0.45 16.31 -10.74
C SER A 236 -0.72 16.02 -9.27
N ILE A 237 -1.72 15.17 -8.98
CA ILE A 237 -2.10 14.87 -7.59
C ILE A 237 -1.09 13.94 -6.93
N ALA A 238 -0.50 12.98 -7.64
CA ALA A 238 0.57 12.12 -7.11
C ALA A 238 1.77 12.94 -6.62
N LEU A 239 2.16 13.98 -7.36
CA LEU A 239 3.23 14.90 -6.95
C LEU A 239 2.83 15.74 -5.75
N LEU A 240 1.61 16.28 -5.75
CA LEU A 240 1.12 17.14 -4.67
C LEU A 240 0.96 16.37 -3.35
N ILE A 241 0.40 15.16 -3.39
CA ILE A 241 0.26 14.32 -2.20
C ILE A 241 1.63 13.86 -1.70
N GLY A 242 2.56 13.54 -2.61
CA GLY A 242 3.96 13.23 -2.30
C GLY A 242 4.63 14.31 -1.45
N PHE A 243 4.56 15.54 -1.95
CA PHE A 243 5.12 16.70 -1.26
C PHE A 243 4.39 17.02 0.04
N ALA A 244 3.06 16.90 0.06
CA ALA A 244 2.27 17.12 1.26
C ALA A 244 2.62 16.12 2.37
N THR A 245 2.77 14.84 2.04
CA THR A 245 3.19 13.80 2.99
C THR A 245 4.61 14.07 3.51
N ASP A 246 5.59 14.39 2.65
CA ASP A 246 6.97 14.67 3.09
C ASP A 246 7.06 15.90 4.01
N LEU A 247 6.36 16.99 3.69
CA LEU A 247 6.31 18.17 4.54
C LEU A 247 5.66 17.88 5.89
N TYR A 248 4.58 17.12 5.89
CA TYR A 248 3.88 16.77 7.12
C TYR A 248 4.72 15.84 8.00
N SER A 249 5.39 14.85 7.41
CA SER A 249 6.32 13.96 8.13
C SER A 249 7.50 14.72 8.73
N LYS A 250 8.08 15.70 8.03
CA LYS A 250 9.16 16.55 8.58
C LYS A 250 8.71 17.47 9.71
N SER A 251 7.44 17.86 9.74
CA SER A 251 6.89 18.72 10.78
C SER A 251 6.58 17.97 12.07
N LYS A 252 6.44 16.65 12.02
CA LYS A 252 6.14 15.81 13.18
C LYS A 252 7.43 15.13 13.61
N GLU A 253 7.97 15.53 14.77
CA GLU A 253 9.16 14.92 15.39
C GLU A 253 8.79 13.54 15.99
N THR A 254 8.20 12.67 15.18
CA THR A 254 7.72 11.34 15.55
C THR A 254 8.00 10.42 14.37
N SER A 255 8.66 9.30 14.62
CA SER A 255 9.20 8.39 13.59
C SER A 255 8.15 7.61 12.78
N ASP A 256 6.86 7.87 12.99
CA ASP A 256 5.77 7.18 12.30
C ASP A 256 5.20 8.04 11.17
N GLU A 257 5.29 7.54 9.94
CA GLU A 257 4.70 8.18 8.76
C GLU A 257 3.16 8.12 8.81
N ASP A 258 2.50 9.29 8.91
CA ASP A 258 1.04 9.38 8.90
C ASP A 258 0.48 9.30 7.46
N TYR A 259 0.04 8.11 7.05
CA TYR A 259 -0.60 7.91 5.73
C TYR A 259 -2.04 8.42 5.64
N LEU A 260 -2.60 8.98 6.71
CA LEU A 260 -3.99 9.43 6.80
C LEU A 260 -4.38 10.36 5.65
N PHE A 261 -3.50 11.28 5.26
CA PHE A 261 -3.74 12.23 4.16
C PHE A 261 -4.05 11.55 2.84
N SER A 262 -3.40 10.42 2.56
CA SER A 262 -3.60 9.64 1.34
C SER A 262 -4.98 8.98 1.30
N PHE A 263 -5.43 8.40 2.43
CA PHE A 263 -6.75 7.77 2.55
C PHE A 263 -7.88 8.81 2.54
N VAL A 264 -7.70 9.94 3.25
CA VAL A 264 -8.65 11.05 3.26
C VAL A 264 -8.74 11.69 1.88
N GLY A 265 -7.59 11.95 1.24
CA GLY A 265 -7.50 12.51 -0.11
C GLY A 265 -8.25 11.65 -1.13
N ALA A 266 -8.01 10.33 -1.14
CA ALA A 266 -8.71 9.40 -2.01
C ALA A 266 -10.24 9.45 -1.81
N SER A 267 -10.68 9.60 -0.56
CA SER A 267 -12.09 9.65 -0.19
C SER A 267 -12.76 10.95 -0.62
N VAL A 268 -12.08 12.09 -0.42
CA VAL A 268 -12.56 13.41 -0.88
C VAL A 268 -12.70 13.43 -2.39
N PHE A 269 -11.68 12.98 -3.13
CA PHE A 269 -11.76 12.90 -4.59
C PHE A 269 -12.82 11.91 -5.07
N GLY A 270 -13.01 10.78 -4.39
CA GLY A 270 -14.09 9.83 -4.68
C GLY A 270 -15.48 10.44 -4.52
N VAL A 271 -15.76 11.11 -3.40
CA VAL A 271 -17.05 11.80 -3.17
C VAL A 271 -17.27 12.91 -4.19
N LEU A 272 -16.25 13.73 -4.48
CA LEU A 272 -16.33 14.77 -5.52
C LEU A 272 -16.63 14.17 -6.89
N THR A 273 -15.98 13.05 -7.24
CA THR A 273 -16.25 12.33 -8.48
C THR A 273 -17.71 11.90 -8.55
N SER A 274 -18.26 11.29 -7.49
CA SER A 274 -19.67 10.90 -7.42
C SER A 274 -20.63 12.08 -7.58
N LEU A 275 -20.34 13.23 -6.96
CA LEU A 275 -21.14 14.44 -7.10
C LEU A 275 -21.13 14.99 -8.53
N VAL A 276 -19.98 14.96 -9.19
CA VAL A 276 -19.87 15.38 -10.60
C VAL A 276 -20.56 14.37 -11.51
N CYS A 277 -20.40 13.08 -11.26
CA CYS A 277 -21.11 12.00 -11.98
C CYS A 277 -22.64 12.15 -11.88
N TRP A 278 -23.17 12.68 -10.79
CA TRP A 278 -24.60 12.99 -10.66
C TRP A 278 -25.09 14.01 -11.70
N LYS A 279 -24.23 14.93 -12.17
CA LYS A 279 -24.57 15.91 -13.21
C LYS A 279 -24.46 15.34 -14.63
N LEU A 280 -23.87 14.16 -14.80
CA LEU A 280 -23.69 13.54 -16.10
C LEU A 280 -25.05 13.12 -16.70
N LYS A 281 -25.26 13.46 -17.98
CA LYS A 281 -26.40 12.99 -18.78
C LYS A 281 -25.91 11.90 -19.73
N VAL A 282 -26.07 10.65 -19.30
CA VAL A 282 -25.75 9.50 -20.16
C VAL A 282 -26.91 9.29 -21.14
N PRO A 283 -26.68 9.32 -22.46
CA PRO A 283 -27.70 8.93 -23.43
C PRO A 283 -28.07 7.46 -23.20
N LYS A 284 -29.37 7.15 -23.16
CA LYS A 284 -29.82 5.75 -23.03
C LYS A 284 -29.41 4.98 -24.27
N HIS A 285 -28.68 3.89 -24.11
CA HIS A 285 -28.48 2.95 -25.20
C HIS A 285 -29.81 2.26 -25.46
N ASN A 286 -30.46 2.57 -26.60
CA ASN A 286 -31.55 1.73 -27.08
C ASN A 286 -30.86 0.58 -27.86
N PRO A 287 -31.09 -0.69 -27.49
CA PRO A 287 -30.53 -1.84 -28.19
C PRO A 287 -31.07 -1.95 -29.62
#